data_AF-A0A8T4UF99-F1
#
_entry.id   AF-A0A8T4UF99-F1
#
_cell.length_a   1.000
_cell.length_b   1.000
_cell.length_c   1.000
_cell.angle_alpha   90.00
_cell.angle_beta   90.00
_cell.angle_gamma   90.00
#
_symmetry.space_group_name_H-M   'P 1'
#
loop_
_entity.id
_entity.type
_entity.pdbx_description
1 polymer ?
#
loop_
_entity_poly.entity_id
_entity_poly.type
_entity_poly.pdbx_seq_one_letter_code
_entity_poly.pdbx_strand_id
1 'polypeptide(L)'
;MEKQDEFIKIFSSMPKELRENLEKYFLEIIKNYKENRWEPSELNGAKFSEVVFRILEWHTNNSYTPFGTKIQPFNDKLKQFENKTNFSNSIKFHIPKMLAVIYSLRNDRGVSHVGGDVNPNHMDSVAIVYISKWILAEIIRIVHTLSISDAHGLVEKIVEKEIPIVWTIFNKKRVLNINLNFEDKTLVLLYSEYPKEINEKNLCTWVEHSNSSIYKNIIKKLHKEKFIEYDKESSSVIISPKGIKRVEQEIDFMF
;
A
#
# COMPACT_ATOMS: atom_id res chain seq x y z
N MET A 1 -16.27 6.18 -5.43
CA MET A 1 -17.22 5.31 -6.14
C MET A 1 -16.47 4.19 -6.85
N GLU A 2 -15.72 4.45 -7.93
CA GLU A 2 -15.01 3.37 -8.69
C GLU A 2 -14.20 2.38 -7.84
N LYS A 3 -13.37 2.85 -6.89
CA LYS A 3 -12.53 1.96 -6.05
C LYS A 3 -13.33 1.10 -5.06
N GLN A 4 -14.44 1.63 -4.55
CA GLN A 4 -15.29 0.92 -3.58
C GLN A 4 -16.11 -0.16 -4.28
N ASP A 5 -16.57 0.12 -5.50
CA ASP A 5 -17.26 -0.86 -6.36
C ASP A 5 -16.33 -2.01 -6.78
N GLU A 6 -15.04 -1.72 -7.03
CA GLU A 6 -14.01 -2.73 -7.34
C GLU A 6 -13.74 -3.66 -6.14
N PHE A 7 -13.60 -3.12 -4.92
CA PHE A 7 -13.41 -3.91 -3.70
C PHE A 7 -14.62 -4.83 -3.41
N ILE A 8 -15.83 -4.31 -3.59
CA ILE A 8 -17.06 -5.10 -3.42
C ILE A 8 -17.14 -6.26 -4.38
N LYS A 9 -16.74 -6.04 -5.64
CA LYS A 9 -16.74 -7.08 -6.66
C LYS A 9 -15.78 -8.23 -6.32
N ILE A 10 -14.57 -7.91 -5.84
CA ILE A 10 -13.53 -8.89 -5.52
C ILE A 10 -13.94 -9.81 -4.37
N PHE A 11 -14.49 -9.23 -3.31
CA PHE A 11 -14.89 -9.97 -2.11
C PHE A 11 -16.38 -10.30 -2.11
N SER A 12 -17.00 -10.43 -3.29
CA SER A 12 -18.45 -10.65 -3.43
C SER A 12 -18.92 -11.97 -2.79
N SER A 13 -18.08 -12.99 -2.77
CA SER A 13 -18.32 -14.29 -2.12
C SER A 13 -18.30 -14.23 -0.59
N MET A 14 -17.74 -13.15 -0.01
CA MET A 14 -17.60 -12.99 1.43
C MET A 14 -18.85 -12.35 2.05
N PRO A 15 -19.23 -12.73 3.29
CA PRO A 15 -20.24 -12.03 4.07
C PRO A 15 -20.00 -10.52 4.08
N LYS A 16 -21.08 -9.74 3.88
CA LYS A 16 -21.04 -8.28 3.76
C LYS A 16 -20.28 -7.63 4.92
N GLU A 17 -20.55 -8.06 6.14
CA GLU A 17 -19.94 -7.50 7.35
C GLU A 17 -18.42 -7.72 7.41
N LEU A 18 -17.91 -8.88 6.99
CA LEU A 18 -16.47 -9.16 6.95
C LEU A 18 -15.77 -8.27 5.92
N ARG A 19 -16.38 -8.13 4.73
CA ARG A 19 -15.85 -7.30 3.65
C ARG A 19 -15.79 -5.82 4.05
N GLU A 20 -16.88 -5.27 4.58
CA GLU A 20 -16.94 -3.86 4.97
C GLU A 20 -15.94 -3.52 6.08
N ASN A 21 -15.80 -4.40 7.07
CA ASN A 21 -14.81 -4.21 8.13
C ASN A 21 -13.36 -4.39 7.63
N LEU A 22 -13.13 -5.32 6.69
CA LEU A 22 -11.80 -5.52 6.08
C LEU A 22 -11.36 -4.25 5.35
N GLU A 23 -12.23 -3.70 4.49
CA GLU A 23 -11.98 -2.46 3.76
C GLU A 23 -11.71 -1.30 4.73
N LYS A 24 -12.62 -1.13 5.70
CA LYS A 24 -12.56 -0.03 6.67
C LYS A 24 -11.23 -0.02 7.42
N TYR A 25 -10.87 -1.11 8.09
CA TYR A 25 -9.67 -1.11 8.93
C TYR A 25 -8.39 -1.07 8.11
N PHE A 26 -8.39 -1.68 6.91
CA PHE A 26 -7.26 -1.53 6.00
C PHE A 26 -7.06 -0.06 5.58
N LEU A 27 -8.13 0.63 5.17
CA LEU A 27 -8.05 2.05 4.81
C LEU A 27 -7.69 2.94 6.00
N GLU A 28 -8.16 2.63 7.20
CA GLU A 28 -7.79 3.34 8.43
C GLU A 28 -6.29 3.18 8.76
N ILE A 29 -5.69 1.98 8.59
CA ILE A 29 -4.23 1.79 8.74
C ILE A 29 -3.49 2.72 7.77
N ILE A 30 -3.84 2.65 6.48
CA ILE A 30 -3.18 3.45 5.45
C ILE A 30 -3.33 4.95 5.70
N LYS A 31 -4.54 5.39 6.07
CA LYS A 31 -4.83 6.80 6.37
C LYS A 31 -3.99 7.30 7.55
N ASN A 32 -4.01 6.58 8.67
CA ASN A 32 -3.28 7.02 9.87
C ASN A 32 -1.77 7.02 9.65
N TYR A 33 -1.24 6.01 8.96
CA TYR A 33 0.16 6.00 8.57
C TYR A 33 0.54 7.23 7.72
N LYS A 34 -0.26 7.57 6.70
CA LYS A 34 -0.02 8.74 5.84
C LYS A 34 -0.04 10.07 6.59
N GLU A 35 -0.87 10.17 7.63
CA GLU A 35 -1.00 11.36 8.45
C GLU A 35 0.00 11.38 9.62
N ASN A 36 1.01 10.49 9.61
CA ASN A 36 2.00 10.32 10.68
C ASN A 36 1.40 9.98 12.06
N ARG A 37 0.20 9.40 12.08
CA ARG A 37 -0.52 8.97 13.28
C ARG A 37 -0.18 7.51 13.59
N TRP A 38 1.00 7.29 14.18
CA TRP A 38 1.56 5.96 14.43
C TRP A 38 0.71 5.09 15.35
N GLU A 39 0.37 5.60 16.54
CA GLU A 39 -0.43 4.86 17.51
C GLU A 39 -1.81 4.44 16.94
N PRO A 40 -2.60 5.33 16.29
CA PRO A 40 -3.81 4.92 15.59
C PRO A 40 -3.57 3.91 14.46
N SER A 41 -2.46 4.00 13.72
CA SER A 41 -2.11 3.04 12.67
C SER A 41 -1.89 1.65 13.26
N GLU A 42 -1.11 1.56 14.35
CA GLU A 42 -0.84 0.31 15.07
C GLU A 42 -2.11 -0.29 15.68
N LEU A 43 -2.98 0.54 16.28
CA LEU A 43 -4.25 0.10 16.83
C LEU A 43 -5.18 -0.48 15.75
N ASN A 44 -5.24 0.16 14.59
CA ASN A 44 -6.06 -0.33 13.49
C ASN A 44 -5.46 -1.59 12.85
N GLY A 45 -4.15 -1.80 12.94
CA GLY A 45 -3.48 -3.08 12.64
C GLY A 45 -4.07 -4.26 13.42
N ALA A 46 -4.30 -4.09 14.72
CA ALA A 46 -4.94 -5.13 15.55
C ALA A 46 -6.40 -5.39 15.14
N LYS A 47 -7.19 -4.33 14.88
CA LYS A 47 -8.58 -4.49 14.42
C LYS A 47 -8.66 -5.19 13.07
N PHE A 48 -7.79 -4.81 12.14
CA PHE A 48 -7.63 -5.51 10.86
C PHE A 48 -7.29 -6.98 11.09
N SER A 49 -6.37 -7.28 12.01
CA SER A 49 -5.97 -8.66 12.30
C SER A 49 -7.12 -9.52 12.84
N GLU A 50 -7.99 -8.94 13.66
CA GLU A 50 -9.20 -9.61 14.16
C GLU A 50 -10.26 -9.84 13.07
N VAL A 51 -10.35 -8.97 12.07
CA VAL A 51 -11.21 -9.20 10.89
C VAL A 51 -10.65 -10.32 10.04
N VAL A 52 -9.35 -10.30 9.75
CA VAL A 52 -8.70 -11.36 8.95
C VAL A 52 -8.81 -12.71 9.65
N PHE A 53 -8.67 -12.75 10.98
CA PHE A 53 -8.93 -13.97 11.74
C PHE A 53 -10.33 -14.53 11.47
N ARG A 54 -11.37 -13.69 11.52
CA ARG A 54 -12.75 -14.09 11.22
C ARG A 54 -12.94 -14.52 9.77
N ILE A 55 -12.21 -13.91 8.83
CA ILE A 55 -12.19 -14.34 7.43
C ILE A 55 -11.61 -15.74 7.31
N LEU A 56 -10.52 -16.06 8.02
CA LEU A 56 -9.97 -17.40 8.05
C LEU A 56 -10.93 -18.41 8.69
N GLU A 57 -11.64 -18.05 9.77
CA GLU A 57 -12.69 -18.89 10.34
C GLU A 57 -13.80 -19.17 9.33
N TRP A 58 -14.33 -18.12 8.70
CA TRP A 58 -15.38 -18.24 7.69
C TRP A 58 -14.92 -19.14 6.54
N HIS A 59 -13.73 -18.92 6.01
CA HIS A 59 -13.21 -19.68 4.89
C HIS A 59 -12.94 -21.16 5.24
N THR A 60 -12.57 -21.44 6.49
CA THR A 60 -12.24 -22.81 6.92
C THR A 60 -13.42 -23.60 7.49
N ASN A 61 -14.43 -22.92 8.03
CA ASN A 61 -15.53 -23.53 8.79
C ASN A 61 -16.92 -23.13 8.30
N ASN A 62 -17.03 -22.27 7.27
CA ASN A 62 -18.27 -21.60 6.86
C ASN A 62 -19.01 -20.89 8.02
N SER A 63 -18.28 -20.53 9.08
CA SER A 63 -18.77 -19.84 10.27
C SER A 63 -17.62 -19.04 10.88
N TYR A 64 -17.93 -17.95 11.58
CA TYR A 64 -16.92 -17.09 12.19
C TYR A 64 -17.44 -16.51 13.50
N THR A 65 -16.51 -16.19 14.40
CA THR A 65 -16.80 -15.55 15.67
C THR A 65 -17.48 -14.19 15.42
N PRO A 66 -18.67 -13.92 16.01
CA PRO A 66 -19.36 -12.65 15.80
C PRO A 66 -18.52 -11.43 16.18
N PHE A 67 -18.77 -10.31 15.51
CA PHE A 67 -18.21 -9.02 15.90
C PHE A 67 -18.70 -8.63 17.31
N GLY A 68 -17.86 -7.90 18.04
CA GLY A 68 -18.09 -7.61 19.47
C GLY A 68 -17.68 -8.72 20.44
N THR A 69 -17.40 -9.94 19.95
CA THR A 69 -16.84 -11.01 20.77
C THR A 69 -15.30 -10.92 20.79
N LYS A 70 -14.70 -11.04 21.98
CA LYS A 70 -13.24 -10.99 22.15
C LYS A 70 -12.57 -12.24 21.57
N ILE A 71 -11.49 -12.05 20.81
CA ILE A 71 -10.62 -13.13 20.32
C ILE A 71 -9.35 -13.16 21.19
N GLN A 72 -9.45 -13.75 22.39
CA GLN A 72 -8.32 -13.86 23.31
C GLN A 72 -8.16 -15.29 23.87
N PRO A 73 -6.93 -15.76 24.11
CA PRO A 73 -5.66 -15.14 23.68
C PRO A 73 -5.47 -15.24 22.17
N PHE A 74 -5.20 -14.11 21.50
CA PHE A 74 -5.20 -14.03 20.03
C PHE A 74 -4.17 -14.97 19.38
N ASN A 75 -2.93 -14.95 19.87
CA ASN A 75 -1.85 -15.79 19.34
C ASN A 75 -2.12 -17.30 19.51
N ASP A 76 -2.80 -17.71 20.58
CA ASP A 76 -3.17 -19.12 20.76
C ASP A 76 -4.32 -19.54 19.86
N LYS A 77 -5.31 -18.66 19.68
CA LYS A 77 -6.41 -18.87 18.73
C LYS A 77 -5.91 -19.09 17.31
N LEU A 78 -4.83 -18.41 16.88
CA LEU A 78 -4.25 -18.58 15.55
C LEU A 78 -3.74 -20.01 15.27
N LYS A 79 -3.30 -20.76 16.30
CA LYS A 79 -2.81 -22.14 16.17
C LYS A 79 -3.89 -23.10 15.66
N GLN A 80 -5.17 -22.74 15.79
CA GLN A 80 -6.28 -23.58 15.31
C GLN A 80 -6.23 -23.80 13.79
N PHE A 81 -5.61 -22.89 13.03
CA PHE A 81 -5.51 -22.99 11.58
C PHE A 81 -4.44 -23.99 11.14
N GLU A 82 -3.45 -24.30 11.96
CA GLU A 82 -2.38 -25.26 11.63
C GLU A 82 -2.94 -26.66 11.38
N ASN A 83 -4.03 -27.01 12.08
CA ASN A 83 -4.72 -28.30 11.97
C ASN A 83 -5.68 -28.38 10.77
N LYS A 84 -5.84 -27.31 9.99
CA LYS A 84 -6.74 -27.26 8.82
C LYS A 84 -6.07 -27.86 7.59
N THR A 85 -5.74 -29.15 7.63
CA THR A 85 -4.90 -29.87 6.64
C THR A 85 -5.38 -29.73 5.19
N ASN A 86 -6.69 -29.59 4.97
CA ASN A 86 -7.30 -29.43 3.65
C ASN A 86 -7.08 -28.05 3.01
N PHE A 87 -6.45 -27.10 3.71
CA PHE A 87 -6.22 -25.73 3.25
C PHE A 87 -4.74 -25.47 2.96
N SER A 88 -4.49 -24.43 2.16
CA SER A 88 -3.14 -24.04 1.73
C SER A 88 -2.27 -23.58 2.90
N ASN A 89 -0.95 -23.58 2.69
CA ASN A 89 -0.02 -23.05 3.70
C ASN A 89 -0.22 -21.56 3.99
N SER A 90 -0.80 -20.81 3.04
CA SER A 90 -1.16 -19.42 3.27
C SER A 90 -2.20 -19.26 4.38
N ILE A 91 -3.21 -20.13 4.39
CA ILE A 91 -4.27 -20.15 5.42
C ILE A 91 -3.75 -20.75 6.72
N LYS A 92 -3.00 -21.85 6.64
CA LYS A 92 -2.52 -22.58 7.83
C LYS A 92 -1.42 -21.83 8.58
N PHE A 93 -0.53 -21.16 7.87
CA PHE A 93 0.73 -20.69 8.44
C PHE A 93 1.08 -19.25 8.05
N HIS A 94 1.06 -18.88 6.77
CA HIS A 94 1.62 -17.58 6.38
C HIS A 94 0.80 -16.41 6.92
N ILE A 95 -0.51 -16.38 6.66
CA ILE A 95 -1.38 -15.33 7.19
C ILE A 95 -1.39 -15.36 8.72
N PRO A 96 -1.61 -16.51 9.41
CA PRO A 96 -1.58 -16.54 10.87
C PRO A 96 -0.28 -16.00 11.49
N LYS A 97 0.89 -16.35 10.95
CA LYS A 97 2.17 -15.83 11.46
C LYS A 97 2.29 -14.32 11.28
N MET A 98 1.86 -13.79 10.14
CA MET A 98 1.85 -12.35 9.90
C MET A 98 0.89 -11.60 10.84
N LEU A 99 -0.28 -12.17 11.13
CA LEU A 99 -1.22 -11.63 12.12
C LEU A 99 -0.61 -11.60 13.53
N ALA A 100 0.11 -12.65 13.92
CA ALA A 100 0.80 -12.70 15.21
C ALA A 100 1.84 -11.58 15.33
N VAL A 101 2.57 -11.25 14.25
CA VAL A 101 3.53 -10.13 14.24
C VAL A 101 2.81 -8.80 14.49
N ILE A 102 1.74 -8.49 13.74
CA ILE A 102 0.99 -7.24 13.92
C ILE A 102 0.45 -7.13 15.36
N TYR A 103 -0.14 -8.21 15.89
CA TYR A 103 -0.73 -8.21 17.23
C TYR A 103 0.32 -8.08 18.34
N SER A 104 1.51 -8.65 18.15
CA SER A 104 2.61 -8.55 19.12
C SER A 104 3.20 -7.15 19.13
N LEU A 105 3.47 -6.55 17.97
CA LEU A 105 3.92 -5.15 17.88
C LEU A 105 2.96 -4.21 18.61
N ARG A 106 1.65 -4.38 18.44
CA ARG A 106 0.64 -3.59 19.15
C ARG A 106 0.66 -3.80 20.67
N ASN A 107 0.87 -5.03 21.14
CA ASN A 107 0.86 -5.33 22.58
C ASN A 107 2.13 -4.86 23.29
N ASP A 108 3.30 -5.02 22.64
CA ASP A 108 4.61 -4.73 23.23
C ASP A 108 4.98 -3.23 23.18
N ARG A 109 4.12 -2.39 22.57
CA ARG A 109 4.36 -0.94 22.35
C ARG A 109 3.38 -0.03 23.07
N GLY A 110 2.67 -0.55 24.07
CA GLY A 110 1.82 0.27 24.95
C GLY A 110 0.56 0.84 24.28
N VAL A 111 0.30 0.52 23.00
CA VAL A 111 -0.92 0.91 22.26
C VAL A 111 -2.20 0.37 22.93
N SER A 112 -2.07 -0.65 23.80
CA SER A 112 -3.16 -1.21 24.59
C SER A 112 -3.25 -0.71 26.03
N HIS A 113 -2.11 -0.38 26.62
CA HIS A 113 -1.94 -0.21 28.06
C HIS A 113 -0.84 0.82 28.29
N VAL A 114 -1.15 1.83 29.12
CA VAL A 114 -0.17 2.80 29.61
C VAL A 114 0.93 2.03 30.35
N GLY A 115 2.10 1.86 29.74
CA GLY A 115 3.21 1.06 30.29
C GLY A 115 3.94 0.11 29.33
N GLY A 116 3.79 0.25 28.00
CA GLY A 116 4.65 -0.49 27.06
C GLY A 116 6.12 -0.07 27.13
N ASP A 117 7.02 -0.98 26.75
CA ASP A 117 8.48 -0.76 26.82
C ASP A 117 8.97 0.35 25.88
N VAL A 118 8.22 0.62 24.80
CA VAL A 118 8.58 1.57 23.74
C VAL A 118 7.31 2.23 23.19
N ASN A 119 7.38 3.52 22.86
CA ASN A 119 6.26 4.26 22.26
C ASN A 119 6.00 3.84 20.79
N PRO A 120 4.73 3.93 20.33
CA PRO A 120 4.37 3.76 18.93
C PRO A 120 5.22 4.65 18.02
N ASN A 121 5.69 4.11 16.90
CA ASN A 121 6.69 4.78 16.08
C ASN A 121 6.55 4.46 14.59
N HIS A 122 7.27 5.25 13.78
CA HIS A 122 7.25 5.12 12.32
C HIS A 122 7.68 3.71 11.85
N MET A 123 8.73 3.12 12.43
CA MET A 123 9.26 1.82 12.01
C MET A 123 8.22 0.71 12.18
N ASP A 124 7.57 0.64 13.34
CA ASP A 124 6.53 -0.34 13.64
C ASP A 124 5.29 -0.13 12.75
N SER A 125 4.92 1.14 12.53
CA SER A 125 3.82 1.49 11.61
C SER A 125 4.11 1.11 10.15
N VAL A 126 5.36 1.27 9.67
CA VAL A 126 5.79 0.80 8.33
C VAL A 126 5.59 -0.72 8.24
N ALA A 127 6.09 -1.48 9.22
CA ALA A 127 5.96 -2.93 9.23
C ALA A 127 4.49 -3.36 9.16
N ILE A 128 3.63 -2.79 9.99
CA ILE A 128 2.18 -3.10 9.99
C ILE A 128 1.55 -2.79 8.64
N VAL A 129 1.82 -1.64 8.04
CA VAL A 129 1.28 -1.27 6.72
C VAL A 129 1.64 -2.31 5.66
N TYR A 130 2.92 -2.67 5.54
CA TYR A 130 3.36 -3.60 4.50
C TYR A 130 2.91 -5.04 4.76
N ILE A 131 2.86 -5.48 6.02
CA ILE A 131 2.29 -6.77 6.38
C ILE A 131 0.79 -6.81 6.05
N SER A 132 0.03 -5.77 6.39
CA SER A 132 -1.40 -5.67 6.06
C SER A 132 -1.65 -5.65 4.55
N LYS A 133 -0.82 -4.94 3.76
CA LYS A 133 -0.87 -4.96 2.29
C LYS A 133 -0.65 -6.38 1.75
N TRP A 134 0.36 -7.07 2.26
CA TRP A 134 0.66 -8.45 1.86
C TRP A 134 -0.48 -9.40 2.21
N ILE A 135 -1.04 -9.31 3.42
CA ILE A 135 -2.18 -10.12 3.85
C ILE A 135 -3.39 -9.87 2.93
N LEU A 136 -3.72 -8.61 2.65
CA LEU A 136 -4.84 -8.27 1.77
C LEU A 136 -4.64 -8.88 0.37
N ALA A 137 -3.43 -8.76 -0.18
CA ALA A 137 -3.07 -9.40 -1.44
C ALA A 137 -3.22 -10.93 -1.43
N GLU A 138 -2.85 -11.57 -0.32
CA GLU A 138 -2.99 -13.01 -0.15
C GLU A 138 -4.45 -13.45 -0.04
N ILE A 139 -5.29 -12.68 0.68
CA ILE A 139 -6.73 -12.96 0.76
C ILE A 139 -7.34 -12.84 -0.64
N ILE A 140 -6.96 -11.83 -1.43
CA ILE A 140 -7.42 -11.69 -2.82
C ILE A 140 -7.09 -12.96 -3.60
N ARG A 141 -5.84 -13.47 -3.52
CA ARG A 141 -5.47 -14.74 -4.18
C ARG A 141 -6.33 -15.93 -3.74
N ILE A 142 -6.70 -16.00 -2.46
CA ILE A 142 -7.51 -17.10 -1.90
C ILE A 142 -8.98 -17.01 -2.33
N VAL A 143 -9.57 -15.81 -2.35
CA VAL A 143 -11.02 -15.62 -2.53
C VAL A 143 -11.43 -15.27 -3.96
N HIS A 144 -10.48 -14.89 -4.82
CA HIS A 144 -10.85 -14.41 -6.15
C HIS A 144 -11.55 -15.50 -6.97
N THR A 145 -12.70 -15.12 -7.53
CA THR A 145 -13.39 -15.78 -8.64
C THR A 145 -13.00 -15.15 -9.99
N LEU A 146 -12.07 -14.19 -9.97
CA LEU A 146 -11.61 -13.43 -11.14
C LEU A 146 -10.46 -14.16 -11.85
N SER A 147 -10.05 -13.66 -13.02
CA SER A 147 -8.86 -14.18 -13.68
C SER A 147 -7.59 -13.86 -12.86
N ILE A 148 -6.57 -14.71 -12.95
CA ILE A 148 -5.27 -14.52 -12.27
C ILE A 148 -4.65 -13.16 -12.60
N SER A 149 -4.86 -12.66 -13.83
CA SER A 149 -4.37 -11.36 -14.30
C SER A 149 -4.99 -10.17 -13.56
N ASP A 150 -6.31 -10.21 -13.31
CA ASP A 150 -7.02 -9.13 -12.65
C ASP A 150 -6.65 -9.05 -11.16
N ALA A 151 -6.48 -10.20 -10.52
CA ALA A 151 -6.02 -10.29 -9.14
C ALA A 151 -4.61 -9.71 -8.98
N HIS A 152 -3.70 -10.00 -9.91
CA HIS A 152 -2.33 -9.47 -9.88
C HIS A 152 -2.31 -7.93 -10.05
N GLY A 153 -3.05 -7.39 -11.01
CA GLY A 153 -3.12 -5.94 -11.23
C GLY A 153 -3.68 -5.17 -10.03
N LEU A 154 -4.60 -5.76 -9.27
CA LEU A 154 -5.14 -5.14 -8.06
C LEU A 154 -4.17 -5.19 -6.88
N VAL A 155 -3.45 -6.30 -6.72
CA VAL A 155 -2.39 -6.43 -5.71
C VAL A 155 -1.29 -5.39 -5.94
N GLU A 156 -0.88 -5.19 -7.20
CA GLU A 156 0.10 -4.16 -7.55
C GLU A 156 -0.38 -2.76 -7.15
N LYS A 157 -1.64 -2.40 -7.43
CA LYS A 157 -2.23 -1.11 -6.99
C LYS A 157 -2.25 -0.94 -5.46
N ILE A 158 -2.40 -2.02 -4.68
CA ILE A 158 -2.38 -1.96 -3.21
C ILE A 158 -0.95 -1.72 -2.71
N VAL A 159 0.04 -2.30 -3.37
CA VAL A 159 1.46 -2.21 -3.03
C VAL A 159 2.11 -0.96 -3.61
N GLU A 160 1.50 -0.32 -4.61
CA GLU A 160 2.00 0.90 -5.26
C GLU A 160 2.50 1.95 -4.24
N LYS A 161 3.65 2.52 -4.59
CA LYS A 161 4.36 3.53 -3.80
C LYS A 161 3.61 4.84 -3.91
N GLU A 162 2.88 5.20 -2.85
CA GLU A 162 2.27 6.53 -2.78
C GLU A 162 3.29 7.55 -2.31
N ILE A 163 3.55 8.56 -3.15
CA ILE A 163 4.42 9.69 -2.85
C ILE A 163 3.51 10.85 -2.44
N PRO A 164 3.48 11.28 -1.16
CA PRO A 164 2.51 12.28 -0.67
C PRO A 164 2.51 13.59 -1.45
N ILE A 165 3.69 14.01 -1.92
CA ILE A 165 3.86 15.23 -2.73
C ILE A 165 3.21 15.12 -4.12
N VAL A 166 2.81 13.92 -4.57
CA VAL A 166 2.20 13.68 -5.88
C VAL A 166 0.70 13.48 -5.74
N TRP A 167 -0.06 14.41 -6.30
CA TRP A 167 -1.51 14.32 -6.38
C TRP A 167 -1.93 13.80 -7.75
N THR A 168 -2.72 12.71 -7.77
CA THR A 168 -3.30 12.16 -8.99
C THR A 168 -4.74 12.64 -9.15
N ILE A 169 -5.04 13.34 -10.26
CA ILE A 169 -6.37 13.90 -10.55
C ILE A 169 -6.62 13.97 -12.06
N PHE A 170 -7.83 13.61 -12.51
CA PHE A 170 -8.25 13.65 -13.93
C PHE A 170 -7.24 13.01 -14.91
N ASN A 171 -6.71 11.83 -14.55
CA ASN A 171 -5.67 11.13 -15.31
C ASN A 171 -4.37 11.94 -15.52
N LYS A 172 -4.12 12.90 -14.62
CA LYS A 172 -2.90 13.70 -14.53
C LYS A 172 -2.28 13.54 -13.16
N LYS A 173 -0.99 13.84 -13.07
CA LYS A 173 -0.28 13.97 -11.80
C LYS A 173 0.19 15.42 -11.62
N ARG A 174 0.25 15.84 -10.36
CA ARG A 174 0.71 17.16 -9.92
C ARG A 174 1.67 17.00 -8.76
N VAL A 175 2.74 17.78 -8.77
CA VAL A 175 3.64 17.90 -7.62
C VAL A 175 3.15 19.06 -6.78
N LEU A 176 2.71 18.78 -5.56
CA LEU A 176 2.07 19.75 -4.66
C LEU A 176 3.04 20.78 -4.10
N ASN A 177 4.32 20.41 -3.95
CA ASN A 177 5.36 21.36 -3.54
C ASN A 177 5.73 22.29 -4.71
N ILE A 178 5.22 23.53 -4.63
CA ILE A 178 5.41 24.55 -5.66
C ILE A 178 6.86 25.04 -5.77
N ASN A 179 7.67 24.85 -4.72
CA ASN A 179 9.06 25.34 -4.65
C ASN A 179 10.04 24.45 -5.43
N LEU A 180 9.63 23.24 -5.83
CA LEU A 180 10.47 22.38 -6.66
C LEU A 180 10.63 22.95 -8.07
N ASN A 181 11.87 22.94 -8.55
CA ASN A 181 12.16 23.27 -9.94
C ASN A 181 11.62 22.16 -10.88
N PHE A 182 11.63 22.42 -12.19
CA PHE A 182 11.10 21.46 -13.15
C PHE A 182 11.90 20.15 -13.24
N GLU A 183 13.20 20.16 -12.96
CA GLU A 183 14.02 18.94 -12.93
C GLU A 183 13.57 18.01 -11.80
N ASP A 184 13.42 18.54 -10.59
CA ASP A 184 13.00 17.79 -9.41
C ASP A 184 11.54 17.34 -9.54
N LYS A 185 10.65 18.20 -10.07
CA LYS A 185 9.27 17.81 -10.40
C LYS A 185 9.22 16.64 -11.40
N THR A 186 10.05 16.66 -12.44
CA THR A 186 10.15 15.55 -13.40
C THR A 186 10.60 14.26 -12.72
N LEU A 187 11.63 14.31 -11.88
CA LEU A 187 12.13 13.13 -11.19
C LEU A 187 11.11 12.55 -10.20
N VAL A 188 10.43 13.40 -9.43
CA VAL A 188 9.35 12.99 -8.50
C VAL A 188 8.21 12.29 -9.24
N LEU A 189 7.77 12.83 -10.38
CA LEU A 189 6.69 12.24 -11.17
C LEU A 189 7.10 10.88 -11.76
N LEU A 190 8.30 10.78 -12.32
CA LEU A 190 8.83 9.51 -12.85
C LEU A 190 9.01 8.47 -11.74
N TYR A 191 9.50 8.89 -10.58
CA TYR A 191 9.64 8.04 -9.41
C TYR A 191 8.29 7.53 -8.90
N SER A 192 7.23 8.34 -9.02
CA SER A 192 5.84 7.94 -8.68
C SER A 192 5.23 6.91 -9.62
N GLU A 193 5.84 6.69 -10.78
CA GLU A 193 5.36 5.75 -11.80
C GLU A 193 6.31 4.57 -12.01
N TYR A 194 7.52 4.62 -11.43
CA TYR A 194 8.52 3.56 -11.59
C TYR A 194 7.94 2.19 -11.17
N PRO A 195 8.11 1.13 -11.99
CA PRO A 195 9.01 1.00 -13.15
C PRO A 195 8.41 1.36 -14.52
N LYS A 196 7.25 2.01 -14.59
CA LYS A 196 6.59 2.36 -15.87
C LYS A 196 7.35 3.49 -16.58
N GLU A 197 7.41 3.41 -17.90
CA GLU A 197 7.90 4.49 -18.75
C GLU A 197 6.78 5.51 -19.03
N ILE A 198 7.12 6.79 -19.07
CA ILE A 198 6.16 7.88 -19.29
C ILE A 198 6.53 8.68 -20.53
N ASN A 199 5.55 8.94 -21.38
CA ASN A 199 5.73 9.78 -22.57
C ASN A 199 6.08 11.24 -22.18
N GLU A 200 7.02 11.85 -22.89
CA GLU A 200 7.51 13.21 -22.62
C GLU A 200 6.39 14.27 -22.62
N LYS A 201 5.36 14.12 -23.45
CA LYS A 201 4.22 15.05 -23.52
C LYS A 201 3.34 14.97 -22.29
N ASN A 202 3.16 13.76 -21.74
CA ASN A 202 2.42 13.57 -20.50
C ASN A 202 3.18 14.21 -19.35
N LEU A 203 4.50 13.99 -19.28
CA LEU A 203 5.34 14.64 -18.26
C LEU A 203 5.27 16.16 -18.34
N CYS A 204 5.40 16.76 -19.54
CA CYS A 204 5.27 18.20 -19.73
C CYS A 204 3.93 18.75 -19.20
N THR A 205 2.85 18.00 -19.47
CA THR A 205 1.50 18.30 -19.00
C THR A 205 1.35 18.15 -17.47
N TRP A 206 2.07 17.20 -16.88
CA TRP A 206 2.06 16.92 -15.45
C TRP A 206 2.84 17.94 -14.63
N VAL A 207 4.00 18.39 -15.14
CA VAL A 207 4.79 19.46 -14.51
C VAL A 207 4.26 20.88 -14.77
N GLU A 208 3.28 21.02 -15.66
CA GLU A 208 2.67 22.30 -16.04
C GLU A 208 3.65 23.27 -16.72
N HIS A 209 4.60 22.73 -17.49
CA HIS A 209 5.53 23.57 -18.25
C HIS A 209 4.84 24.13 -19.50
N SER A 210 4.85 25.46 -19.66
CA SER A 210 4.14 26.15 -20.74
C SER A 210 4.70 25.91 -22.14
N ASN A 211 5.97 25.50 -22.24
CA ASN A 211 6.68 25.27 -23.49
C ASN A 211 7.31 23.87 -23.57
N SER A 212 6.79 23.02 -24.46
CA SER A 212 7.26 21.64 -24.63
C SER A 212 8.69 21.53 -25.16
N SER A 213 9.10 22.43 -26.06
CA SER A 213 10.46 22.44 -26.63
C SER A 213 11.50 22.78 -25.57
N ILE A 214 11.20 23.73 -24.67
CA ILE A 214 12.08 24.06 -23.53
C ILE A 214 12.10 22.92 -22.53
N TYR A 215 10.95 22.32 -22.22
CA TYR A 215 10.87 21.18 -21.32
C TYR A 215 11.69 19.97 -21.82
N LYS A 216 11.72 19.74 -23.13
CA LYS A 216 12.56 18.70 -23.74
C LYS A 216 14.05 18.90 -23.46
N ASN A 217 14.52 20.13 -23.25
CA ASN A 217 15.91 20.38 -22.85
C ASN A 217 16.18 19.92 -21.41
N ILE A 218 15.20 20.02 -20.51
CA ILE A 218 15.28 19.49 -19.14
C ILE A 218 15.41 17.97 -19.19
N ILE A 219 14.58 17.29 -19.98
CA ILE A 219 14.69 15.83 -20.19
C ILE A 219 16.08 15.46 -20.73
N LYS A 220 16.56 16.15 -21.78
CA LYS A 220 17.90 15.88 -22.34
C LYS A 220 19.02 16.11 -21.32
N LYS A 221 18.90 17.13 -20.46
CA LYS A 221 19.85 17.40 -19.38
C LYS A 221 19.86 16.26 -18.36
N LEU A 222 18.69 15.90 -17.82
CA LEU A 222 18.55 14.80 -16.85
C LEU A 222 19.05 13.47 -17.41
N HIS A 223 18.83 13.21 -18.70
CA HIS A 223 19.34 12.03 -19.39
C HIS A 223 20.87 12.05 -19.49
N LYS A 224 21.45 13.19 -19.90
CA LYS A 224 22.91 13.37 -19.94
C LYS A 224 23.56 13.17 -18.57
N GLU A 225 22.90 13.64 -17.51
CA GLU A 225 23.35 13.49 -16.12
C GLU A 225 23.06 12.09 -15.53
N LYS A 226 22.44 11.20 -16.30
CA LYS A 226 22.08 9.82 -15.93
C LYS A 226 21.08 9.71 -14.79
N PHE A 227 20.27 10.74 -14.54
CA PHE A 227 19.14 10.64 -13.62
C PHE A 227 17.92 9.94 -14.25
N ILE A 228 17.82 9.95 -15.58
CA ILE A 228 16.77 9.28 -16.35
C ILE A 228 17.36 8.61 -17.60
N GLU A 229 16.65 7.64 -18.15
CA GLU A 229 16.83 7.18 -19.52
C GLU A 229 15.72 7.78 -20.39
N TYR A 230 16.09 8.30 -21.57
CA TYR A 230 15.16 8.92 -22.50
C TYR A 230 15.33 8.28 -23.88
N ASP A 231 14.34 7.49 -24.26
CA ASP A 231 14.27 6.91 -25.60
C ASP A 231 13.67 7.93 -26.57
N LYS A 232 14.48 8.34 -27.55
CA LYS A 232 14.07 9.32 -28.57
C LYS A 232 13.10 8.74 -29.59
N GLU A 233 13.13 7.42 -29.82
CA GLU A 233 12.28 6.78 -30.83
C GLU A 233 10.84 6.71 -30.33
N SER A 234 10.64 6.19 -29.12
CA SER A 234 9.31 6.13 -28.49
C SER A 234 8.90 7.43 -27.76
N SER A 235 9.83 8.38 -27.58
CA SER A 235 9.63 9.57 -26.74
C SER A 235 9.24 9.24 -25.30
N SER A 236 9.72 8.10 -24.80
CA SER A 236 9.45 7.58 -23.46
C SER A 236 10.61 7.88 -22.52
N VAL A 237 10.27 8.12 -21.26
CA VAL A 237 11.22 8.50 -20.21
C VAL A 237 11.01 7.57 -19.01
N ILE A 238 12.11 7.07 -18.45
CA ILE A 238 12.11 6.28 -17.21
C ILE A 238 13.21 6.78 -16.27
N ILE A 239 12.92 6.77 -14.96
CA ILE A 239 13.92 7.17 -13.95
C ILE A 239 14.99 6.09 -13.78
N SER A 240 16.24 6.50 -13.61
CA SER A 240 17.36 5.59 -13.34
C SER A 240 17.52 5.34 -11.83
N PRO A 241 18.33 4.35 -11.41
CA PRO A 241 18.71 4.18 -10.00
C PRO A 241 19.35 5.45 -9.39
N LYS A 242 20.09 6.23 -10.18
CA LYS A 242 20.67 7.50 -9.73
C LYS A 242 19.59 8.57 -9.53
N GLY A 243 18.58 8.63 -10.41
CA GLY A 243 17.42 9.50 -10.24
C GLY A 243 16.62 9.16 -9.00
N ILE A 244 16.36 7.86 -8.78
CA ILE A 244 15.69 7.37 -7.57
C ILE A 244 16.43 7.85 -6.31
N LYS A 245 17.75 7.66 -6.26
CA LYS A 245 18.56 8.07 -5.11
C LYS A 245 18.46 9.58 -4.84
N ARG A 246 18.49 10.42 -5.87
CA ARG A 246 18.33 11.88 -5.72
C ARG A 246 16.97 12.22 -5.11
N VAL A 247 15.90 11.62 -5.62
CA VAL A 247 14.55 11.87 -5.10
C VAL A 247 14.42 11.43 -3.65
N GLU A 248 15.01 10.30 -3.26
CA GLU A 248 14.94 9.78 -1.89
C GLU A 248 15.79 10.55 -0.88
N GLN A 249 16.85 11.23 -1.32
CA GLN A 249 17.84 11.84 -0.42
C GLN A 249 17.79 13.37 -0.39
N GLU A 250 17.35 14.01 -1.48
CA GLU A 250 17.50 15.45 -1.68
C GLU A 250 16.14 16.18 -1.81
N ILE A 251 15.04 15.44 -1.97
CA ILE A 251 13.71 16.03 -2.15
C ILE A 251 12.84 15.74 -0.92
N ASP A 252 12.38 16.81 -0.27
CA ASP A 252 11.38 16.71 0.79
C ASP A 252 9.98 16.46 0.20
N PHE A 253 9.29 15.44 0.72
CA PHE A 253 7.92 15.10 0.30
C PHE A 253 6.84 15.86 1.07
N MET A 254 7.21 16.73 2.00
CA MET A 254 6.30 17.69 2.61
C MET A 254 5.98 18.84 1.64
N PHE A 255 4.73 19.31 1.66
CA PHE A 255 4.19 20.37 0.80
C PHE A 255 3.39 21.38 1.60
#